data_AF-A0AAU7LAW7-F1
#
_entry.id   AF-A0AAU7LAW7-F1
#
_cell.length_a   1.000
_cell.length_b   1.000
_cell.length_c   1.000
_cell.angle_alpha   90.00
_cell.angle_beta   90.00
_cell.angle_gamma   90.00
#
_symmetry.space_group_name_H-M   'P 1'
#
loop_
_entity.id
_entity.type
_entity.pdbx_description
1 polymer ?
#
loop_
_entity_poly.entity_id
_entity_poly.type
_entity_poly.pdbx_seq_one_letter_code
_entity_poly.pdbx_strand_id
1 'polypeptide(L)'
;MQILRKTALILALAAGVSGTALAQPAPSTALTSPYGASLSRAEVLADLALWKRAGVDRFWRGEATPDIYSPEYKAAFSEYVRLRSGPDYQAEVQRQNELRR
;
A
#
# COMPACT_ATOMS: atom_id res chain seq x y z
N MET A 1 1.80 59.06 27.03
CA MET A 1 1.72 57.61 27.31
C MET A 1 2.85 56.96 26.54
N GLN A 2 4.04 56.75 27.13
CA GLN A 2 4.40 55.54 27.92
C GLN A 2 3.99 54.26 27.17
N ILE A 3 4.84 53.26 26.91
CA ILE A 3 5.90 52.72 27.78
C ILE A 3 7.10 52.17 26.98
N LEU A 4 8.25 52.32 27.63
CA LEU A 4 9.64 52.05 27.30
C LEU A 4 10.01 50.54 27.20
N ARG A 5 10.81 50.23 26.17
CA ARG A 5 12.03 49.37 26.10
C ARG A 5 12.33 48.38 27.25
N LYS A 6 12.81 47.18 26.87
CA LYS A 6 14.01 46.55 27.48
C LYS A 6 14.55 45.40 26.62
N THR A 7 15.70 45.65 26.00
CA THR A 7 16.64 44.64 25.52
C THR A 7 17.15 43.81 26.70
N ALA A 8 17.24 42.50 26.53
CA ALA A 8 18.09 41.64 27.35
C ALA A 8 18.86 40.69 26.42
N LEU A 9 20.11 41.07 26.19
CA LEU A 9 21.15 40.20 25.65
C LEU A 9 21.45 39.16 26.73
N ILE A 10 21.33 37.87 26.43
CA ILE A 10 21.83 36.81 27.32
C ILE A 10 22.99 36.13 26.61
N LEU A 11 24.19 36.51 27.03
CA LEU A 11 25.43 35.77 26.81
C LEU A 11 25.52 34.77 27.97
N ALA A 12 25.36 33.48 27.70
CA ALA A 12 25.61 32.41 28.67
C ALA A 12 26.70 31.49 28.13
N LEU A 13 27.88 31.61 28.72
CA LEU A 13 29.04 30.75 28.55
C LEU A 13 29.08 29.78 29.74
N ALA A 14 28.87 28.47 29.50
CA ALA A 14 29.25 27.37 30.40
C ALA A 14 29.13 26.07 29.58
N ALA A 15 30.24 25.43 29.22
CA ALA A 15 30.95 24.41 29.99
C ALA A 15 30.54 22.99 29.55
N GLY A 16 31.56 22.18 29.25
CA GLY A 16 31.46 20.93 28.51
C GLY A 16 30.48 19.91 29.08
N VAL A 17 29.74 19.30 28.16
CA VAL A 17 29.15 17.98 28.35
C VAL A 17 29.70 17.13 27.22
N SER A 18 30.61 16.21 27.57
CA SER A 18 30.88 15.04 26.74
C SER A 18 29.59 14.23 26.67
N GLY A 19 28.75 14.60 25.70
CA GLY A 19 27.50 13.91 25.42
C GLY A 19 27.82 12.55 24.84
N THR A 20 27.47 11.50 25.56
CA THR A 20 27.35 10.13 25.03
C THR A 20 26.65 10.20 23.67
N ALA A 21 27.30 9.73 22.62
CA ALA A 21 26.68 9.59 21.32
C ALA A 21 25.53 8.57 21.43
N LEU A 22 24.33 9.07 21.71
CA LEU A 22 23.12 8.30 21.52
C LEU A 22 22.98 8.16 20.01
N ALA A 23 23.02 6.92 19.52
CA ALA A 23 22.61 6.63 18.16
C ALA A 23 21.18 7.15 17.98
N GLN A 24 21.03 8.28 17.29
CA GLN A 24 19.71 8.74 16.89
C GLN A 24 19.19 7.70 15.87
N PRO A 25 18.09 6.99 16.15
CA PRO A 25 17.43 6.22 15.10
C PRO A 25 17.10 7.21 13.99
N ALA A 26 17.64 6.97 12.80
CA ALA A 26 17.34 7.78 11.64
C ALA A 26 15.81 7.88 11.53
N PRO A 27 15.26 9.08 11.29
CA PRO A 27 13.83 9.22 11.05
C PRO A 27 13.49 8.28 9.89
N SER A 28 12.76 7.22 10.21
CA SER A 28 12.17 6.33 9.22
C SER A 28 11.05 7.14 8.57
N THR A 29 11.42 8.03 7.65
CA THR A 29 10.47 8.57 6.69
C THR A 29 9.92 7.35 5.99
N ALA A 30 8.68 6.99 6.33
CA ALA A 30 7.94 5.98 5.60
C ALA A 30 7.97 6.45 4.15
N LEU A 31 8.82 5.81 3.33
CA LEU A 31 8.88 6.11 1.91
C LEU A 31 7.52 5.70 1.39
N THR A 32 6.66 6.69 1.14
CA THR A 32 5.41 6.47 0.43
C THR A 32 5.79 5.79 -0.88
N SER A 33 5.47 4.51 -0.99
CA SER A 33 5.69 3.76 -2.21
C SER A 33 4.97 4.49 -3.34
N PRO A 34 5.65 4.83 -4.46
CA PRO A 34 4.99 5.45 -5.60
C PRO A 34 3.92 4.53 -6.21
N TYR A 35 3.93 3.24 -5.82
CA TYR A 35 3.00 2.20 -6.27
C TYR A 35 1.80 1.99 -5.32
N GLY A 36 1.66 2.82 -4.29
CA GLY A 36 0.57 2.72 -3.30
C GLY A 36 0.86 1.71 -2.19
N ALA A 37 -0.19 1.37 -1.44
CA ALA A 37 -0.09 0.42 -0.32
C ALA A 37 0.23 -0.99 -0.82
N SER A 38 1.15 -1.66 -0.14
CA SER A 38 1.49 -3.06 -0.42
C SER A 38 0.29 -3.97 -0.12
N LEU A 39 0.03 -4.94 -1.00
CA LEU A 39 -0.98 -5.97 -0.77
C LEU A 39 -0.42 -7.09 0.11
N SER A 40 -1.28 -7.61 0.99
CA SER A 40 -1.02 -8.85 1.71
C SER A 40 -1.11 -10.06 0.78
N ARG A 41 -0.53 -11.19 1.21
CA ARG A 41 -0.62 -12.45 0.47
C ARG A 41 -2.06 -12.91 0.27
N ALA A 42 -2.94 -12.71 1.26
CA ALA A 42 -4.35 -13.09 1.17
C ALA A 42 -5.08 -12.28 0.11
N GLU A 43 -4.80 -10.99 0.00
CA GLU A 43 -5.35 -10.10 -1.04
C GLU A 43 -4.92 -10.51 -2.45
N VAL A 44 -3.63 -10.83 -2.63
CA VAL A 44 -3.13 -11.32 -3.93
C VAL A 44 -3.79 -12.65 -4.33
N LEU A 45 -3.94 -13.58 -3.38
CA LEU A 45 -4.61 -14.86 -3.65
C LEU A 45 -6.10 -14.69 -3.90
N ALA A 46 -6.75 -13.73 -3.24
CA ALA A 46 -8.15 -13.41 -3.47
C ALA A 46 -8.38 -12.86 -4.87
N ASP A 47 -7.56 -11.89 -5.29
CA ASP A 47 -7.60 -11.36 -6.67
C ASP A 47 -7.40 -12.48 -7.70
N LEU A 48 -6.42 -13.37 -7.47
CA LEU A 48 -6.18 -14.52 -8.35
C LEU A 48 -7.37 -15.49 -8.40
N ALA A 49 -8.02 -15.76 -7.26
CA ALA A 49 -9.18 -16.63 -7.21
C ALA A 49 -10.37 -16.04 -7.99
N LEU A 50 -10.61 -14.73 -7.85
CA LEU A 50 -11.66 -14.04 -8.60
C LEU A 50 -11.36 -13.96 -10.10
N TRP A 51 -10.10 -13.73 -10.47
CA TRP A 51 -9.63 -13.73 -11.86
C TRP A 51 -9.94 -15.07 -12.56
N LYS A 52 -9.66 -16.18 -11.87
CA LYS A 52 -9.98 -17.54 -12.34
C LYS A 52 -11.49 -17.81 -12.34
N ARG A 53 -12.22 -17.38 -11.31
CA ARG A 53 -13.68 -17.53 -11.22
C ARG A 53 -14.40 -16.84 -12.37
N ALA A 54 -13.96 -15.64 -12.74
CA ALA A 54 -14.48 -14.91 -13.90
C ALA A 54 -14.03 -15.50 -15.26
N GLY A 55 -13.09 -16.44 -15.23
CA GLY A 55 -12.58 -17.14 -16.41
C GLY A 55 -11.65 -16.30 -17.27
N VAL A 56 -11.01 -15.27 -16.73
CA VAL A 56 -10.07 -14.42 -17.49
C VAL A 56 -8.74 -15.16 -17.73
N ASP A 57 -8.37 -16.10 -16.86
CA ASP A 57 -7.19 -16.95 -16.98
C ASP A 57 -7.18 -17.81 -18.26
N ARG A 58 -8.37 -18.20 -18.76
CA ARG A 58 -8.48 -19.07 -19.94
C ARG A 58 -7.84 -18.47 -21.20
N PHE A 59 -7.79 -17.13 -21.29
CA PHE A 59 -7.23 -16.37 -22.41
C PHE A 59 -5.70 -16.36 -22.39
N TRP A 60 -5.07 -16.64 -21.25
CA TRP A 60 -3.62 -16.59 -21.04
C TRP A 60 -2.97 -17.98 -20.99
N ARG A 61 -3.67 -19.03 -21.46
CA ARG A 61 -3.18 -20.42 -21.43
C ARG A 61 -2.26 -20.81 -22.59
N GLY A 62 -2.18 -19.98 -23.64
CA GLY A 62 -1.31 -20.20 -24.78
C GLY A 62 -0.12 -19.24 -24.81
N GLU A 63 0.80 -19.46 -25.76
CA GLU A 63 1.97 -18.60 -25.98
C GLU A 63 1.63 -17.25 -26.63
N ALA A 64 0.43 -17.13 -27.22
CA ALA A 64 -0.03 -15.91 -27.86
C ALA A 64 -0.67 -14.96 -26.84
N THR A 65 -0.35 -13.66 -26.97
CA THR A 65 -1.08 -12.61 -26.27
C THR A 65 -2.57 -12.68 -26.65
N PRO A 66 -3.49 -12.76 -25.68
CA PRO A 66 -4.91 -12.79 -26.00
C PRO A 66 -5.40 -11.49 -26.64
N ASP A 67 -6.43 -11.61 -27.48
CA ASP A 67 -7.18 -10.46 -27.96
C ASP A 67 -8.03 -9.88 -26.82
N ILE A 68 -7.48 -8.86 -26.15
CA ILE A 68 -8.14 -8.14 -25.07
C ILE A 68 -9.33 -7.28 -25.53
N TYR A 69 -9.50 -7.10 -26.85
CA TYR A 69 -10.62 -6.34 -27.42
C TYR A 69 -11.82 -7.23 -27.79
N SER A 70 -11.63 -8.55 -27.80
CA SER A 70 -12.67 -9.53 -28.07
C SER A 70 -13.87 -9.37 -27.13
N PRO A 71 -15.11 -9.60 -27.62
CA PRO A 71 -16.31 -9.57 -26.77
C PRO A 71 -16.21 -10.52 -25.57
N GLU A 72 -15.60 -11.69 -25.77
CA GLU A 72 -15.48 -12.74 -24.75
C GLU A 72 -14.52 -12.32 -23.63
N TYR A 73 -13.39 -11.68 -23.97
CA TYR A 73 -12.45 -11.16 -22.98
C TYR A 73 -13.09 -10.04 -22.18
N LYS A 74 -13.76 -9.10 -22.86
CA LYS A 74 -14.47 -7.98 -22.20
C LYS A 74 -15.54 -8.48 -21.25
N ALA A 75 -16.31 -9.50 -21.64
CA ALA A 75 -17.33 -10.09 -20.77
C ALA A 75 -16.70 -10.72 -19.52
N ALA A 76 -15.67 -11.57 -19.68
CA ALA A 76 -14.96 -12.19 -18.55
C ALA A 76 -14.33 -11.14 -17.63
N PHE A 77 -13.68 -10.13 -18.21
CA PHE A 77 -13.05 -9.06 -17.45
C PHE A 77 -14.06 -8.19 -16.70
N SER A 78 -15.22 -7.89 -17.30
CA SER A 78 -16.30 -7.16 -16.62
C SER A 78 -16.83 -7.93 -15.41
N GLU A 79 -16.92 -9.25 -15.50
CA GLU A 79 -17.32 -10.10 -14.38
C GLU A 79 -16.26 -10.11 -13.27
N TYR A 80 -14.98 -10.17 -13.62
CA TYR A 80 -13.88 -10.00 -12.66
C TYR A 80 -13.99 -8.65 -11.93
N VAL A 81 -14.23 -7.56 -12.66
CA VAL A 81 -14.40 -6.22 -12.06
C VAL A 81 -15.61 -6.19 -11.12
N ARG A 82 -16.74 -6.80 -11.51
CA ARG A 82 -17.94 -6.90 -10.66
C ARG A 82 -17.66 -7.65 -9.36
N LEU A 83 -16.99 -8.80 -9.45
CA LEU A 83 -16.60 -9.59 -8.28
C LEU A 83 -15.63 -8.82 -7.37
N ARG A 84 -14.59 -8.21 -7.95
CA ARG A 84 -13.54 -7.51 -7.22
C ARG A 84 -14.02 -6.25 -6.52
N SER A 85 -14.97 -5.53 -7.13
CA SER A 85 -15.57 -4.32 -6.54
C SER A 85 -16.70 -4.63 -5.55
N GLY A 86 -17.17 -5.88 -5.51
CA GLY A 86 -18.26 -6.34 -4.64
C GLY A 86 -17.80 -6.96 -3.32
N PRO A 87 -18.76 -7.47 -2.53
CA PRO A 87 -18.47 -8.17 -1.27
C PRO A 87 -17.70 -9.48 -1.48
N ASP A 88 -17.72 -10.04 -2.69
CA ASP A 88 -17.01 -11.27 -3.04
C ASP A 88 -15.51 -11.18 -2.77
N TYR A 89 -14.88 -10.02 -3.02
CA TYR A 89 -13.46 -9.82 -2.73
C TYR A 89 -13.14 -9.93 -1.25
N GLN A 90 -13.90 -9.25 -0.39
CA GLN A 90 -13.64 -9.28 1.05
C GLN A 90 -13.90 -10.67 1.63
N ALA A 91 -14.97 -11.35 1.20
CA ALA A 91 -15.25 -12.72 1.60
C ALA A 91 -14.10 -13.67 1.23
N GLU A 92 -13.56 -13.50 0.02
CA GLU A 92 -12.44 -14.28 -0.46
C GLU A 92 -11.14 -13.97 0.30
N VAL A 93 -10.85 -12.70 0.61
CA VAL A 93 -9.71 -12.32 1.47
C VAL A 93 -9.79 -12.97 2.85
N GLN A 94 -10.97 -12.99 3.48
CA GLN A 94 -11.16 -13.65 4.76
C GLN A 94 -10.90 -15.15 4.66
N ARG A 95 -11.47 -15.81 3.63
CA ARG A 95 -11.20 -17.22 3.35
C ARG A 95 -9.71 -17.53 3.20
N GLN A 96 -8.98 -16.71 2.45
CA GLN A 96 -7.52 -16.88 2.28
C GLN A 96 -6.74 -16.65 3.57
N ASN A 97 -7.20 -15.75 4.45
CA ASN A 97 -6.61 -15.57 5.76
C ASN A 97 -6.87 -16.76 6.70
N GLU A 98 -8.05 -17.36 6.65
CA GLU A 98 -8.40 -18.56 7.42
C GLU A 98 -7.56 -19.76 6.97
N LEU A 99 -7.40 -19.96 5.67
CA LEU A 99 -6.57 -21.04 5.11
C LEU A 99 -5.07 -20.94 5.46
N ARG A 100 -4.61 -19.77 5.92
CA ARG A 100 -3.21 -19.54 6.32
C ARG A 100 -2.95 -19.83 7.80
N ARG A 101 -4.01 -19.91 8.63
CA ARG A 101 -3.88 -20.15 10.07
C ARG A 101 -3.63 -21.63 10.36
#